data_AF-A0A2K3DUW7-F1
#
_entry.id   AF-A0A2K3DUW7-F1
#
_cell.length_a   1.000
_cell.length_b   1.000
_cell.length_c   1.000
_cell.angle_alpha   90.00
_cell.angle_beta   90.00
_cell.angle_gamma   90.00
#
_symmetry.space_group_name_H-M   'P 1'
#
loop_
_entity.id
_entity.type
_entity.pdbx_description
1 polymer ?
#
loop_
_entity_poly.entity_id
_entity_poly.type
_entity_poly.pdbx_seq_one_letter_code
_entity_poly.pdbx_strand_id
1 'polypeptide(L)'
;MTPQAAMLGAALLLCSMSYGLAVTPHGSAHYYHAHRVCDKRTGGKYCSSGKLKGYIGSIDTAAQIKEALAATAHENELIVFSESRLGEAAQTMARFRNAGYSHILAVTLAPDLCHRLNHVLMPWVKAHGPVSCGTYRSQDDKGNRYPLGFEYLIRGIGYTGWWLKWFTTARAVMLGYNVMAVDSDSLVVDDFYWRVKLPWSPHLAKYNMFTQSEASTVINSGFTYVQNAASNGPVAWMLYDMTHKIVRWSEDPTELFKLAPQAEKVNAIWGDDQESMSDTLFSCMCAKPRFFILAYNVRDDPEAWKKLGATGFGDYVGRISCADRWKTEGAHGERMGVCMRVTECVPCLRTHSRI
;
A
#
# COMPACT_ATOMS: atom_id res chain seq x y z
N MET A 1 -4.31 47.19 -58.45
CA MET A 1 -4.99 48.02 -57.43
C MET A 1 -4.50 47.58 -56.06
N THR A 2 -3.51 48.29 -55.53
CA THR A 2 -3.21 48.43 -54.08
C THR A 2 -4.28 49.35 -53.45
N PRO A 3 -4.57 49.27 -52.14
CA PRO A 3 -3.73 49.82 -51.05
C PRO A 3 -3.48 48.82 -49.89
N GLN A 4 -2.27 48.74 -49.33
CA GLN A 4 -1.78 49.44 -48.13
C GLN A 4 -2.55 49.16 -46.83
N ALA A 5 -1.89 48.44 -45.91
CA ALA A 5 -1.92 48.74 -44.47
C ALA A 5 -0.63 48.22 -43.82
N ALA A 6 0.11 49.15 -43.20
CA ALA A 6 1.34 48.94 -42.47
C ALA A 6 1.06 48.90 -40.96
N MET A 7 1.80 48.08 -40.21
CA MET A 7 2.09 48.25 -38.77
C MET A 7 3.43 47.53 -38.50
N LEU A 8 4.54 48.24 -38.20
CA LEU A 8 4.94 48.70 -36.85
C LEU A 8 4.82 47.55 -35.83
N GLY A 9 5.88 46.91 -35.34
CA GLY A 9 7.11 47.49 -34.81
C GLY A 9 6.98 47.63 -33.29
N ALA A 10 7.19 46.55 -32.54
CA ALA A 10 7.34 46.60 -31.09
C ALA A 10 8.22 45.44 -30.61
N ALA A 11 9.49 45.74 -30.38
CA ALA A 11 10.40 44.92 -29.60
C ALA A 11 9.99 44.99 -28.12
N LEU A 12 9.47 43.89 -27.58
CA LEU A 12 9.28 43.77 -26.13
C LEU A 12 10.63 43.38 -25.50
N LEU A 13 11.30 44.37 -24.89
CA LEU A 13 12.29 44.13 -23.85
C LEU A 13 11.59 43.42 -22.68
N LEU A 14 11.86 42.13 -22.49
CA LEU A 14 11.60 41.46 -21.22
C LEU A 14 12.70 41.87 -20.23
N CYS A 15 12.42 42.91 -19.43
CA CYS A 15 13.14 43.16 -18.19
C CYS A 15 12.89 41.97 -17.23
N SER A 16 13.85 41.06 -17.14
CA SER A 16 13.97 40.13 -16.03
C SER A 16 14.29 40.91 -14.75
N MET A 17 13.26 41.30 -14.00
CA MET A 17 13.44 41.69 -12.60
C MET A 17 13.76 40.43 -11.79
N SER A 18 15.04 40.12 -11.70
CA SER A 18 15.61 39.19 -10.74
C SER A 18 15.40 39.76 -9.33
N TYR A 19 14.26 39.45 -8.70
CA TYR A 19 14.12 39.60 -7.25
C TYR A 19 15.02 38.56 -6.58
N GLY A 20 16.28 38.93 -6.39
CA GLY A 20 17.21 38.24 -5.52
C GLY A 20 16.80 38.44 -4.06
N LEU A 21 15.73 37.79 -3.62
CA LEU A 21 15.54 37.49 -2.21
C LEU A 21 16.56 36.42 -1.84
N ALA A 22 17.73 36.86 -1.40
CA ALA A 22 18.67 36.03 -0.67
C ALA A 22 18.00 35.59 0.64
N VAL A 23 17.22 34.50 0.56
CA VAL A 23 16.77 33.78 1.74
C VAL A 23 18.02 33.17 2.34
N THR A 24 18.60 33.84 3.33
CA THR A 24 19.70 33.30 4.13
C THR A 24 19.19 32.01 4.79
N PRO A 25 19.73 30.82 4.47
CA PRO A 25 19.17 29.53 4.88
C PRO A 25 19.50 29.16 6.34
N HIS A 26 19.90 30.13 7.17
CA HIS A 26 20.45 29.86 8.50
C HIS A 26 19.41 29.86 9.64
N GLY A 27 18.15 30.20 9.38
CA GLY A 27 17.11 30.24 10.41
C GLY A 27 16.19 29.01 10.51
N SER A 28 16.04 28.21 9.44
CA SER A 28 14.98 27.19 9.37
C SER A 28 15.42 25.79 9.80
N ALA A 29 16.71 25.45 9.73
CA ALA A 29 17.16 24.08 10.03
C ALA A 29 16.95 23.68 11.50
N HIS A 30 17.07 24.61 12.45
CA HIS A 30 17.00 24.28 13.88
C HIS A 30 15.57 24.01 14.39
N TYR A 31 14.53 24.61 13.78
CA TYR A 31 13.15 24.41 14.23
C TYR A 31 12.58 23.04 13.85
N TYR A 32 13.03 22.42 12.74
CA TYR A 32 12.52 21.12 12.30
C TYR A 32 13.02 19.93 13.13
N HIS A 33 14.08 20.10 13.93
CA HIS A 33 14.66 19.02 14.71
C HIS A 33 14.09 18.88 16.13
N ALA A 34 13.60 19.96 16.74
CA ALA A 34 13.23 19.95 18.16
C ALA A 34 11.86 19.31 18.47
N HIS A 35 11.00 19.09 17.46
CA HIS A 35 9.59 18.68 17.68
C HIS A 35 9.06 17.69 16.64
N ARG A 36 9.86 16.71 16.22
CA ARG A 36 9.36 15.68 15.30
C ARG A 36 8.21 14.91 15.94
N VAL A 37 7.25 14.52 15.12
CA VAL A 37 6.06 13.78 15.57
C VAL A 37 6.47 12.53 16.36
N CYS A 38 7.42 11.77 15.82
CA CYS A 38 7.89 10.53 16.42
C CYS A 38 8.66 10.70 17.75
N ASP A 39 9.15 11.90 18.08
CA ASP A 39 9.92 12.14 19.32
C ASP A 39 9.00 12.31 20.54
N LYS A 40 7.74 12.68 20.32
CA LYS A 40 6.86 13.19 21.38
C LYS A 40 6.54 12.18 22.48
N ARG A 41 6.36 10.90 22.14
CA ARG A 41 5.68 9.94 23.05
C ARG A 41 6.34 8.58 23.18
N THR A 42 7.09 8.13 22.16
CA THR A 42 7.85 6.87 22.19
C THR A 42 9.31 7.04 22.61
N GLY A 43 9.68 8.23 23.13
CA GLY A 43 11.08 8.56 23.44
C GLY A 43 11.98 8.54 22.21
N GLY A 44 11.40 8.74 21.01
CA GLY A 44 12.11 8.71 19.74
C GLY A 44 12.60 7.34 19.29
N LYS A 45 12.17 6.24 19.94
CA LYS A 45 12.59 4.87 19.59
C LYS A 45 12.38 4.58 18.10
N TYR A 46 11.21 4.94 17.58
CA TYR A 46 10.82 4.69 16.18
C TYR A 46 11.16 5.84 15.22
N CYS A 47 11.83 6.90 15.69
CA CYS A 47 12.38 7.94 14.82
C CYS A 47 13.59 7.42 14.07
N SER A 48 13.56 7.41 12.73
CA SER A 48 14.64 6.86 11.90
C SER A 48 15.35 7.87 11.01
N SER A 49 14.96 9.15 11.07
CA SER A 49 15.65 10.21 10.35
C SER A 49 17.14 10.27 10.67
N GLY A 50 17.97 10.13 9.62
CA GLY A 50 19.43 10.15 9.69
C GLY A 50 20.07 8.82 10.17
N LYS A 51 19.29 7.76 10.40
CA LYS A 51 19.79 6.47 10.93
C LYS A 51 19.95 5.37 9.87
N LEU A 52 19.54 5.62 8.63
CA LEU A 52 19.37 4.61 7.59
C LEU A 52 20.43 4.68 6.50
N LYS A 53 20.64 3.56 5.80
CA LYS A 53 21.60 3.45 4.70
C LYS A 53 21.01 3.85 3.35
N GLY A 54 19.70 3.73 3.19
CA GLY A 54 19.02 4.01 1.92
C GLY A 54 19.20 2.88 0.92
N TYR A 55 18.35 2.84 -0.10
CA TYR A 55 18.36 1.80 -1.11
C TYR A 55 17.82 2.35 -2.42
N ILE A 56 18.50 2.15 -3.55
CA ILE A 56 17.93 2.42 -4.88
C ILE A 56 18.26 1.22 -5.74
N GLY A 57 17.25 0.45 -6.13
CA GLY A 57 17.49 -0.75 -6.91
C GLY A 57 16.25 -1.60 -7.19
N SER A 58 16.47 -2.69 -7.92
CA SER A 58 15.45 -3.70 -8.20
C SER A 58 15.16 -4.51 -6.94
N ILE A 59 13.89 -4.83 -6.70
CA ILE A 59 13.43 -5.70 -5.60
C ILE A 59 12.82 -7.01 -6.10
N ASP A 60 13.19 -7.46 -7.31
CA ASP A 60 12.59 -8.62 -7.97
C ASP A 60 12.85 -9.93 -7.20
N THR A 61 14.07 -10.13 -6.73
CA THR A 61 14.50 -11.38 -6.09
C THR A 61 14.41 -11.33 -4.57
N ALA A 62 14.38 -12.51 -3.93
CA ALA A 62 14.43 -12.64 -2.48
C ALA A 62 15.69 -12.01 -1.85
N ALA A 63 16.83 -12.04 -2.55
CA ALA A 63 18.06 -11.42 -2.08
C ALA A 63 17.97 -9.90 -2.10
N GLN A 64 17.47 -9.34 -3.21
CA GLN A 64 17.31 -7.90 -3.37
C GLN A 64 16.33 -7.28 -2.37
N ILE A 65 15.16 -7.90 -2.16
CA ILE A 65 14.23 -7.38 -1.15
C ILE A 65 14.84 -7.45 0.25
N LYS A 66 15.60 -8.49 0.59
CA LYS A 66 16.30 -8.58 1.90
C LYS A 66 17.31 -7.43 2.06
N GLU A 67 18.05 -7.11 1.02
CA GLU A 67 18.98 -5.98 0.99
C GLU A 67 18.25 -4.64 1.18
N ALA A 68 17.18 -4.42 0.41
CA ALA A 68 16.35 -3.22 0.52
C ALA A 68 15.77 -3.02 1.92
N LEU A 69 15.26 -4.10 2.53
CA LEU A 69 14.70 -4.09 3.87
C LEU A 69 15.78 -3.81 4.92
N ALA A 70 16.93 -4.47 4.85
CA ALA A 70 18.03 -4.26 5.78
C ALA A 70 18.61 -2.82 5.72
N ALA A 71 18.54 -2.17 4.56
CA ALA A 71 19.01 -0.80 4.37
C ALA A 71 17.99 0.27 4.80
N THR A 72 16.70 -0.09 4.87
CA THR A 72 15.58 0.85 5.03
C THR A 72 14.88 0.74 6.37
N ALA A 73 14.75 -0.46 6.93
CA ALA A 73 13.99 -0.68 8.15
C ALA A 73 14.69 -0.10 9.39
N HIS A 74 13.90 0.29 10.39
CA HIS A 74 14.38 0.76 11.69
C HIS A 74 13.55 0.12 12.80
N GLU A 75 14.18 -0.46 13.82
CA GLU A 75 13.46 -1.20 14.88
C GLU A 75 12.52 -2.28 14.35
N ASN A 76 12.91 -2.94 13.24
CA ASN A 76 12.09 -3.91 12.51
C ASN A 76 10.77 -3.34 11.92
N GLU A 77 10.67 -2.01 11.80
CA GLU A 77 9.55 -1.31 11.18
C GLU A 77 9.91 -0.80 9.79
N LEU A 78 8.94 -0.87 8.88
CA LEU A 78 9.02 -0.40 7.51
C LEU A 78 7.73 0.33 7.14
N ILE A 79 7.83 1.44 6.42
CA ILE A 79 6.70 2.10 5.75
C ILE A 79 6.82 1.80 4.27
N VAL A 80 5.75 1.31 3.64
CA VAL A 80 5.71 1.01 2.20
C VAL A 80 4.59 1.80 1.56
N PHE A 81 4.89 2.45 0.45
CA PHE A 81 3.88 3.04 -0.42
C PHE A 81 4.31 2.84 -1.88
N SER A 82 3.36 2.96 -2.81
CA SER A 82 3.68 2.98 -4.23
C SER A 82 3.05 4.18 -4.90
N GLU A 83 3.82 4.81 -5.79
CA GLU A 83 3.37 5.98 -6.54
C GLU A 83 4.15 6.08 -7.86
N SER A 84 3.46 6.47 -8.93
CA SER A 84 4.02 6.62 -10.28
C SER A 84 4.28 8.09 -10.62
N ARG A 85 3.69 9.02 -9.87
CA ARG A 85 3.80 10.47 -10.06
C ARG A 85 4.87 11.04 -9.13
N LEU A 86 5.94 11.60 -9.71
CA LEU A 86 7.07 12.14 -8.94
C LEU A 86 6.67 13.13 -7.83
N GLY A 87 5.74 14.05 -8.12
CA GLY A 87 5.30 15.06 -7.17
C GLY A 87 4.65 14.45 -5.92
N GLU A 88 3.75 13.49 -6.13
CA GLU A 88 3.01 12.79 -5.07
C GLU A 88 3.95 11.89 -4.27
N ALA A 89 4.89 11.21 -4.94
CA ALA A 89 5.90 10.40 -4.27
C ALA A 89 6.82 11.25 -3.39
N ALA A 90 7.29 12.40 -3.90
CA ALA A 90 8.13 13.33 -3.16
C ALA A 90 7.36 13.94 -1.98
N GLN A 91 6.10 14.33 -2.18
CA GLN A 91 5.25 14.87 -1.11
C GLN A 91 5.02 13.83 -0.01
N THR A 92 4.69 12.59 -0.37
CA THR A 92 4.51 11.48 0.57
C THR A 92 5.77 11.25 1.40
N MET A 93 6.93 11.10 0.75
CA MET A 93 8.21 10.94 1.47
C MET A 93 8.52 12.13 2.37
N ALA A 94 8.30 13.36 1.89
CA ALA A 94 8.55 14.56 2.67
C ALA A 94 7.66 14.62 3.92
N ARG A 95 6.37 14.25 3.83
CA ARG A 95 5.44 14.21 4.99
C ARG A 95 5.94 13.28 6.08
N PHE A 96 6.27 12.03 5.75
CA PHE A 96 6.79 11.07 6.73
C PHE A 96 8.16 11.49 7.28
N ARG A 97 9.06 11.98 6.44
CA ARG A 97 10.38 12.47 6.86
C ARG A 97 10.31 13.67 7.78
N ASN A 98 9.40 14.61 7.53
CA ASN A 98 9.12 15.74 8.42
C ASN A 98 8.55 15.28 9.77
N ALA A 99 7.77 14.19 9.78
CA ALA A 99 7.33 13.53 11.02
C ALA A 99 8.45 12.77 11.75
N GLY A 100 9.63 12.62 11.14
CA GLY A 100 10.81 11.95 11.68
C GLY A 100 10.94 10.47 11.30
N TYR A 101 10.05 9.96 10.46
CA TYR A 101 10.08 8.61 9.91
C TYR A 101 10.77 8.61 8.55
N SER A 102 11.94 7.99 8.47
CA SER A 102 12.69 7.80 7.21
C SER A 102 12.74 6.35 6.74
N HIS A 103 12.19 5.41 7.52
CA HIS A 103 12.21 3.97 7.22
C HIS A 103 11.15 3.61 6.17
N ILE A 104 11.15 4.37 5.08
CA ILE A 104 10.14 4.36 4.02
C ILE A 104 10.77 3.75 2.78
N LEU A 105 10.16 2.69 2.25
CA LEU A 105 10.48 2.14 0.94
C LEU A 105 9.40 2.57 -0.05
N ALA A 106 9.73 3.56 -0.90
CA ALA A 106 8.90 3.91 -2.04
C ALA A 106 9.02 2.83 -3.11
N VAL A 107 7.91 2.29 -3.61
CA VAL A 107 7.94 1.29 -4.69
C VAL A 107 7.40 1.92 -5.97
N THR A 108 8.22 2.00 -7.00
CA THR A 108 7.86 2.69 -8.25
C THR A 108 7.88 1.75 -9.45
N LEU A 109 7.19 2.14 -10.53
CA LEU A 109 7.11 1.36 -11.77
C LEU A 109 8.37 1.46 -12.63
N ALA A 110 9.23 2.46 -12.40
CA ALA A 110 10.32 2.79 -13.30
C ALA A 110 11.59 3.20 -12.52
N PRO A 111 12.77 2.62 -12.83
CA PRO A 111 14.02 2.95 -12.13
C PRO A 111 14.41 4.42 -12.17
N ASP A 112 14.11 5.13 -13.27
CA ASP A 112 14.39 6.56 -13.41
C ASP A 112 13.60 7.39 -12.38
N LEU A 113 12.40 6.95 -12.01
CA LEU A 113 11.60 7.64 -11.00
C LEU A 113 12.27 7.61 -9.63
N CYS A 114 12.91 6.50 -9.25
CA CYS A 114 13.70 6.43 -8.01
C CYS A 114 14.88 7.40 -8.01
N HIS A 115 15.61 7.53 -9.12
CA HIS A 115 16.72 8.47 -9.23
C HIS A 115 16.24 9.93 -9.19
N ARG A 116 15.12 10.24 -9.86
CA ARG A 116 14.50 11.56 -9.83
C ARG A 116 14.00 11.92 -8.42
N LEU A 117 13.38 10.96 -7.74
CA LEU A 117 12.93 11.11 -6.35
C LEU A 117 14.11 11.39 -5.41
N ASN A 118 15.22 10.66 -5.58
CA ASN A 118 16.45 10.92 -4.83
C ASN A 118 17.03 12.31 -5.12
N HIS A 119 17.02 12.75 -6.38
CA HIS A 119 17.49 14.08 -6.76
C HIS A 119 16.63 15.19 -6.12
N VAL A 120 15.30 15.06 -6.16
CA VAL A 120 14.37 16.01 -5.53
C VAL A 120 14.63 16.09 -4.04
N LEU A 121 14.85 14.96 -3.35
CA LEU A 121 15.02 14.91 -1.91
C LEU A 121 16.46 15.12 -1.43
N MET A 122 17.42 15.28 -2.35
CA MET A 122 18.85 15.46 -2.07
C MET A 122 19.14 16.58 -1.05
N PRO A 123 18.48 17.77 -1.10
CA PRO A 123 18.75 18.85 -0.15
C PRO A 123 18.55 18.46 1.32
N TRP A 124 17.72 17.44 1.59
CA TRP A 124 17.39 17.02 2.95
C TRP A 124 18.07 15.72 3.39
N VAL A 125 18.95 15.14 2.58
CA VAL A 125 19.65 13.88 2.91
C VAL A 125 20.44 13.98 4.21
N LYS A 126 21.06 15.14 4.50
CA LYS A 126 21.77 15.35 5.77
C LYS A 126 20.86 15.26 7.00
N ALA A 127 19.60 15.71 6.88
CA ALA A 127 18.66 15.80 8.00
C ALA A 127 17.79 14.53 8.17
N HIS A 128 17.43 13.89 7.05
CA HIS A 128 16.51 12.74 7.04
C HIS A 128 17.18 11.43 6.67
N GLY A 129 18.39 11.44 6.11
CA GLY A 129 19.06 10.28 5.56
C GLY A 129 18.76 10.06 4.06
N PRO A 130 19.45 9.09 3.45
CA PRO A 130 19.31 8.73 2.03
C PRO A 130 17.91 8.18 1.71
N VAL A 131 17.52 8.26 0.43
CA VAL A 131 16.23 7.74 -0.07
C VAL A 131 16.28 6.22 -0.19
N SER A 132 15.17 5.57 0.15
CA SER A 132 14.90 4.17 -0.14
C SER A 132 13.78 4.06 -1.17
N CYS A 133 14.10 3.54 -2.34
CA CYS A 133 13.20 3.37 -3.47
C CYS A 133 13.50 2.04 -4.20
N GLY A 134 12.50 1.18 -4.29
CA GLY A 134 12.57 -0.10 -4.98
C GLY A 134 11.78 -0.08 -6.28
N THR A 135 12.20 -0.90 -7.24
CA THR A 135 11.44 -1.14 -8.47
C THR A 135 11.30 -2.62 -8.77
N TYR A 136 10.18 -2.99 -9.36
CA TYR A 136 10.07 -4.28 -10.02
C TYR A 136 10.47 -4.17 -11.48
N ARG A 137 10.89 -5.29 -12.05
CA ARG A 137 11.14 -5.43 -13.47
C ARG A 137 9.86 -5.19 -14.25
N SER A 138 9.95 -4.32 -15.27
CA SER A 138 8.84 -3.96 -16.14
C SER A 138 8.96 -4.52 -17.57
N GLN A 139 9.98 -5.32 -17.85
CA GLN A 139 10.27 -5.90 -19.17
C GLN A 139 10.87 -7.30 -19.03
N ASP A 140 10.65 -8.22 -19.96
CA ASP A 140 11.26 -9.57 -19.94
C ASP A 140 12.77 -9.59 -20.31
N ASP A 141 13.37 -10.78 -20.42
CA ASP A 141 14.79 -10.96 -20.81
C ASP A 141 15.10 -10.53 -22.25
N LYS A 142 14.06 -10.34 -23.06
CA LYS A 142 14.16 -9.89 -24.45
C LYS A 142 13.89 -8.39 -24.59
N GLY A 143 13.61 -7.69 -23.49
CA GLY A 143 13.27 -6.27 -23.48
C GLY A 143 11.81 -5.97 -23.84
N ASN A 144 10.94 -6.98 -23.94
CA ASN A 144 9.52 -6.74 -24.17
C ASN A 144 8.88 -6.23 -22.88
N ARG A 145 8.17 -5.11 -22.96
CA ARG A 145 7.47 -4.54 -21.80
C ARG A 145 6.32 -5.46 -21.36
N TYR A 146 6.19 -5.65 -20.06
CA TYR A 146 5.00 -6.27 -19.49
C TYR A 146 3.79 -5.35 -19.73
N PRO A 147 2.62 -5.87 -20.12
CA PRO A 147 1.46 -5.05 -20.46
C PRO A 147 1.08 -4.02 -19.39
N LEU A 148 1.25 -4.39 -18.12
CA LEU A 148 0.95 -3.52 -16.97
C LEU A 148 2.19 -3.01 -16.24
N GLY A 149 3.38 -3.23 -16.79
CA GLY A 149 4.65 -2.85 -16.16
C GLY A 149 5.04 -3.71 -14.96
N PHE A 150 4.37 -4.85 -14.74
CA PHE A 150 4.66 -5.78 -13.66
C PHE A 150 4.48 -7.23 -14.11
N GLU A 151 5.47 -8.07 -13.87
CA GLU A 151 5.54 -9.46 -14.37
C GLU A 151 4.34 -10.31 -13.94
N TYR A 152 3.92 -10.16 -12.68
CA TYR A 152 2.87 -11.00 -12.10
C TYR A 152 1.45 -10.55 -12.46
N LEU A 153 1.30 -9.42 -13.16
CA LEU A 153 0.02 -8.89 -13.62
C LEU A 153 0.03 -8.80 -15.15
N ILE A 154 -0.15 -9.95 -15.78
CA ILE A 154 -0.28 -10.10 -17.24
C ILE A 154 -1.58 -9.43 -17.75
N ARG A 155 -2.62 -9.36 -16.91
CA ARG A 155 -3.95 -8.80 -17.23
C ARG A 155 -4.36 -7.77 -16.19
N GLY A 156 -5.24 -6.85 -16.63
CA GLY A 156 -5.76 -5.77 -15.80
C GLY A 156 -6.52 -6.29 -14.60
N ILE A 157 -5.98 -6.07 -13.40
CA ILE A 157 -6.70 -6.20 -12.13
C ILE A 157 -6.36 -4.95 -11.33
N GLY A 158 -7.31 -4.03 -11.20
CA GLY A 158 -7.12 -2.78 -10.47
C GLY A 158 -5.96 -1.93 -10.97
N TYR A 159 -5.35 -1.15 -10.08
CA TYR A 159 -4.21 -0.28 -10.39
C TYR A 159 -2.88 -0.94 -10.01
N THR A 160 -1.97 -1.10 -10.98
CA THR A 160 -0.67 -1.79 -10.78
C THR A 160 0.14 -1.24 -9.60
N GLY A 161 0.15 0.08 -9.38
CA GLY A 161 0.90 0.67 -8.28
C GLY A 161 0.46 0.14 -6.91
N TRP A 162 -0.85 0.00 -6.71
CA TRP A 162 -1.38 -0.55 -5.46
C TRP A 162 -0.94 -2.00 -5.26
N TRP A 163 -0.82 -2.77 -6.33
CA TRP A 163 -0.25 -4.12 -6.25
C TRP A 163 1.22 -4.13 -5.91
N LEU A 164 2.04 -3.23 -6.46
CA LEU A 164 3.46 -3.15 -6.07
C LEU A 164 3.63 -2.92 -4.55
N LYS A 165 2.78 -2.06 -3.96
CA LYS A 165 2.70 -1.84 -2.50
C LYS A 165 2.42 -3.16 -1.77
N TRP A 166 1.42 -3.93 -2.21
CA TRP A 166 1.02 -5.17 -1.53
C TRP A 166 1.94 -6.35 -1.74
N PHE A 167 2.53 -6.52 -2.92
CA PHE A 167 3.55 -7.56 -3.14
C PHE A 167 4.80 -7.29 -2.30
N THR A 168 5.22 -6.03 -2.20
CA THR A 168 6.34 -5.64 -1.33
C THR A 168 5.99 -5.87 0.14
N THR A 169 4.79 -5.47 0.56
CA THR A 169 4.30 -5.66 1.93
C THR A 169 4.22 -7.14 2.31
N ALA A 170 3.63 -7.98 1.47
CA ALA A 170 3.54 -9.42 1.69
C ALA A 170 4.92 -10.06 1.87
N ARG A 171 5.89 -9.70 1.01
CA ARG A 171 7.26 -10.20 1.08
C ARG A 171 8.01 -9.71 2.33
N ALA A 172 7.82 -8.45 2.72
CA ALA A 172 8.43 -7.90 3.93
C ALA A 172 7.87 -8.55 5.20
N VAL A 173 6.55 -8.73 5.29
CA VAL A 173 5.88 -9.42 6.40
C VAL A 173 6.33 -10.88 6.49
N MET A 174 6.45 -11.58 5.36
CA MET A 174 7.00 -12.94 5.30
C MET A 174 8.45 -13.03 5.79
N LEU A 175 9.21 -11.95 5.67
CA LEU A 175 10.58 -11.84 6.20
C LEU A 175 10.63 -11.37 7.66
N GLY A 176 9.48 -11.19 8.32
CA GLY A 176 9.37 -10.84 9.73
C GLY A 176 9.41 -9.34 10.02
N TYR A 177 9.36 -8.48 9.01
CA TYR A 177 9.31 -7.02 9.20
C TYR A 177 7.87 -6.57 9.49
N ASN A 178 7.71 -5.69 10.48
CA ASN A 178 6.45 -4.98 10.68
C ASN A 178 6.31 -3.92 9.58
N VAL A 179 5.12 -3.78 8.99
CA VAL A 179 4.92 -2.94 7.80
C VAL A 179 3.73 -2.02 7.98
N MET A 180 3.94 -0.73 7.76
CA MET A 180 2.89 0.27 7.54
C MET A 180 2.74 0.50 6.02
N ALA A 181 1.77 -0.16 5.40
CA ALA A 181 1.41 0.04 4.02
C ALA A 181 0.44 1.21 3.92
N VAL A 182 0.79 2.24 3.14
CA VAL A 182 0.00 3.48 3.02
C VAL A 182 -0.09 3.94 1.58
N ASP A 183 -1.18 4.66 1.27
CA ASP A 183 -1.31 5.40 0.02
C ASP A 183 -0.62 6.76 0.10
N SER A 184 -0.33 7.34 -1.06
CA SER A 184 0.37 8.62 -1.20
C SER A 184 -0.46 9.83 -0.75
N ASP A 185 -1.78 9.68 -0.69
CA ASP A 185 -2.73 10.68 -0.21
C ASP A 185 -2.91 10.69 1.32
N SER A 186 -2.10 9.91 2.05
CA SER A 186 -2.06 9.93 3.52
C SER A 186 -1.29 11.10 4.13
N LEU A 187 -1.66 11.49 5.34
CA LEU A 187 -0.99 12.53 6.14
C LEU A 187 -0.65 12.02 7.54
N VAL A 188 0.59 12.24 7.97
CA VAL A 188 1.04 11.95 9.34
C VAL A 188 0.72 13.13 10.25
N VAL A 189 -0.24 12.94 11.15
CA VAL A 189 -0.68 13.98 12.10
C VAL A 189 -0.10 13.77 13.50
N ASP A 190 0.17 12.51 13.88
CA ASP A 190 0.61 12.15 15.23
C ASP A 190 1.47 10.88 15.25
N ASP A 191 2.11 10.58 16.39
CA ASP A 191 2.94 9.37 16.57
C ASP A 191 2.03 8.14 16.63
N PHE A 192 1.96 7.39 15.53
CA PHE A 192 1.16 6.17 15.47
C PHE A 192 1.78 5.05 16.31
N TYR A 193 3.11 4.93 16.35
CA TYR A 193 3.80 3.89 17.10
C TYR A 193 3.52 3.98 18.60
N TRP A 194 3.33 5.18 19.10
CA TRP A 194 2.87 5.41 20.47
C TRP A 194 1.66 4.54 20.84
N ARG A 195 0.67 4.46 19.95
CA ARG A 195 -0.60 3.77 20.21
C ARG A 195 -0.44 2.26 20.20
N VAL A 196 0.39 1.73 19.32
CA VAL A 196 0.48 0.28 19.05
C VAL A 196 1.68 -0.41 19.71
N LYS A 197 2.71 0.36 20.13
CA LYS A 197 3.96 -0.20 20.67
C LYS A 197 4.21 0.04 22.15
N LEU A 198 3.58 1.03 22.78
CA LEU A 198 3.92 1.31 24.17
C LEU A 198 3.40 0.22 25.12
N PRO A 199 4.20 -0.16 26.14
CA PRO A 199 3.82 -1.21 27.09
C PRO A 199 2.50 -0.93 27.82
N TRP A 200 2.19 0.34 28.03
CA TRP A 200 0.97 0.79 28.70
C TRP A 200 -0.23 0.97 27.76
N SER A 201 -0.05 0.73 26.45
CA SER A 201 -1.15 0.49 25.50
C SER A 201 -1.29 -1.02 25.18
N PRO A 202 -1.41 -1.91 26.21
CA PRO A 202 -1.38 -3.35 26.02
C PRO A 202 -2.56 -3.84 25.19
N HIS A 203 -3.64 -3.05 25.12
CA HIS A 203 -4.83 -3.41 24.36
C HIS A 203 -4.56 -3.47 22.87
N LEU A 204 -3.66 -2.65 22.32
CA LEU A 204 -3.41 -2.63 20.88
C LEU A 204 -2.22 -3.52 20.48
N ALA A 205 -1.20 -3.68 21.33
CA ALA A 205 -0.01 -4.49 21.04
C ALA A 205 -0.32 -5.97 20.69
N LYS A 206 -1.46 -6.50 21.15
CA LYS A 206 -1.90 -7.89 20.89
C LYS A 206 -2.41 -8.13 19.46
N TYR A 207 -2.80 -7.09 18.73
CA TYR A 207 -3.35 -7.25 17.38
C TYR A 207 -2.22 -7.33 16.35
N ASN A 208 -2.35 -8.21 15.36
CA ASN A 208 -1.35 -8.36 14.29
C ASN A 208 -1.55 -7.39 13.12
N MET A 209 -2.75 -6.84 12.96
CA MET A 209 -3.09 -5.95 11.85
C MET A 209 -4.07 -4.87 12.28
N PHE A 210 -3.87 -3.66 11.77
CA PHE A 210 -4.78 -2.53 11.85
C PHE A 210 -5.07 -2.03 10.45
N THR A 211 -6.32 -1.72 10.19
CA THR A 211 -6.80 -1.13 8.93
C THR A 211 -8.04 -0.31 9.26
N GLN A 212 -8.51 0.53 8.33
CA GLN A 212 -9.70 1.35 8.52
C GLN A 212 -10.92 0.61 7.97
N SER A 213 -12.08 0.76 8.61
CA SER A 213 -13.35 0.31 8.00
C SER A 213 -13.79 1.39 7.01
N GLU A 214 -14.06 0.97 5.77
CA GLU A 214 -14.64 1.85 4.75
C GLU A 214 -16.15 1.69 4.66
N ALA A 215 -16.60 0.43 4.77
CA ALA A 215 -17.99 0.05 4.86
C ALA A 215 -18.15 -1.16 5.79
N SER A 216 -19.40 -1.60 6.00
CA SER A 216 -19.72 -2.79 6.81
C SER A 216 -19.03 -4.07 6.33
N THR A 217 -18.67 -4.12 5.04
CA THR A 217 -18.05 -5.29 4.40
C THR A 217 -16.82 -4.93 3.59
N VAL A 218 -16.20 -3.77 3.85
CA VAL A 218 -15.01 -3.32 3.11
C VAL A 218 -14.08 -2.63 4.10
N ILE A 219 -12.82 -3.06 4.10
CA ILE A 219 -11.74 -2.37 4.79
C ILE A 219 -11.03 -1.46 3.79
N ASN A 220 -10.51 -0.32 4.24
CA ASN A 220 -9.71 0.57 3.39
C ASN A 220 -8.25 0.12 3.38
N SER A 221 -7.69 -0.09 2.18
CA SER A 221 -6.29 -0.52 1.98
C SER A 221 -5.30 0.65 1.89
N GLY A 222 -5.78 1.89 1.98
CA GLY A 222 -4.97 3.10 1.96
C GLY A 222 -4.20 3.36 3.26
N PHE A 223 -4.62 2.72 4.36
CA PHE A 223 -3.81 2.56 5.57
C PHE A 223 -3.93 1.14 6.11
N THR A 224 -2.82 0.42 6.20
CA THR A 224 -2.74 -0.84 6.93
C THR A 224 -1.42 -0.95 7.67
N TYR A 225 -1.49 -1.30 8.95
CA TYR A 225 -0.32 -1.57 9.76
C TYR A 225 -0.30 -3.02 10.22
N VAL A 226 0.78 -3.74 9.89
CA VAL A 226 1.05 -5.11 10.32
C VAL A 226 2.13 -5.09 11.39
N GLN A 227 1.84 -5.68 12.54
CA GLN A 227 2.82 -5.88 13.60
C GLN A 227 2.87 -7.32 14.10
N ASN A 228 3.94 -7.64 14.82
CA ASN A 228 4.28 -9.01 15.20
C ASN A 228 4.34 -9.89 13.94
N ALA A 229 4.96 -9.35 12.90
CA ALA A 229 5.11 -10.04 11.63
C ALA A 229 5.97 -11.29 11.80
N ALA A 230 5.50 -12.40 11.24
CA ALA A 230 6.18 -13.68 11.24
C ALA A 230 5.82 -14.42 9.95
N SER A 231 6.76 -15.19 9.40
CA SER A 231 6.56 -15.96 8.16
C SER A 231 5.40 -16.96 8.25
N ASN A 232 5.12 -17.47 9.46
CA ASN A 232 4.01 -18.37 9.74
C ASN A 232 2.85 -17.67 10.47
N GLY A 233 2.87 -16.34 10.58
CA GLY A 233 1.85 -15.55 11.25
C GLY A 233 0.55 -15.43 10.44
N PRO A 234 -0.58 -15.09 11.09
CA PRO A 234 -1.89 -15.05 10.42
C PRO A 234 -1.94 -14.03 9.28
N VAL A 235 -1.32 -12.86 9.46
CA VAL A 235 -1.31 -11.79 8.44
C VAL A 235 -0.43 -12.16 7.25
N ALA A 236 0.65 -12.90 7.46
CA ALA A 236 1.49 -13.39 6.37
C ALA A 236 0.71 -14.33 5.44
N TRP A 237 -0.09 -15.25 6.01
CA TRP A 237 -0.97 -16.13 5.25
C TRP A 237 -2.08 -15.38 4.52
N MET A 238 -2.67 -14.37 5.15
CA MET A 238 -3.70 -13.53 4.52
C MET A 238 -3.13 -12.77 3.31
N LEU A 239 -1.97 -12.14 3.45
CA LEU A 239 -1.30 -11.43 2.36
C LEU A 239 -0.79 -12.36 1.26
N TYR A 240 -0.37 -13.58 1.61
CA TYR A 240 -0.04 -14.62 0.64
C TYR A 240 -1.26 -15.01 -0.17
N ASP A 241 -2.40 -15.31 0.47
CA ASP A 241 -3.64 -15.64 -0.22
C ASP A 241 -4.09 -14.50 -1.14
N MET A 242 -4.00 -13.26 -0.67
CA MET A 242 -4.38 -12.07 -1.44
C MET A 242 -3.54 -11.93 -2.71
N THR A 243 -2.21 -11.92 -2.56
CA THR A 243 -1.31 -11.74 -3.70
C THR A 243 -1.37 -12.96 -4.63
N HIS A 244 -1.42 -14.18 -4.09
CA HIS A 244 -1.47 -15.40 -4.90
C HIS A 244 -2.74 -15.49 -5.75
N LYS A 245 -3.92 -15.22 -5.18
CA LYS A 245 -5.19 -15.21 -5.93
C LYS A 245 -5.13 -14.27 -7.13
N ILE A 246 -4.61 -13.07 -6.93
CA ILE A 246 -4.58 -12.03 -7.95
C ILE A 246 -3.60 -12.37 -9.07
N VAL A 247 -2.43 -12.95 -8.75
CA VAL A 247 -1.53 -13.52 -9.77
C VAL A 247 -2.25 -14.60 -10.57
N ARG A 248 -2.88 -15.56 -9.89
CA ARG A 248 -3.53 -16.68 -10.57
C ARG A 248 -4.67 -16.23 -11.48
N TRP A 249 -5.48 -15.29 -11.03
CA TRP A 249 -6.53 -14.72 -11.85
C TRP A 249 -6.00 -13.88 -13.00
N SER A 250 -4.86 -13.21 -12.82
CA SER A 250 -4.20 -12.50 -13.91
C SER A 250 -3.61 -13.46 -14.94
N GLU A 251 -3.09 -14.62 -14.53
CA GLU A 251 -2.51 -15.64 -15.41
C GLU A 251 -3.59 -16.42 -16.17
N ASP A 252 -4.63 -16.87 -15.46
CA ASP A 252 -5.74 -17.66 -15.99
C ASP A 252 -7.09 -17.22 -15.39
N PRO A 253 -7.80 -16.29 -16.05
CA PRO A 253 -9.12 -15.84 -15.63
C PRO A 253 -10.27 -16.73 -16.14
N THR A 254 -10.00 -17.89 -16.74
CA THR A 254 -11.01 -18.66 -17.50
C THR A 254 -12.28 -18.96 -16.68
N GLU A 255 -12.13 -19.45 -15.45
CA GLU A 255 -13.28 -19.74 -14.59
C GLU A 255 -14.01 -18.47 -14.13
N LEU A 256 -13.28 -17.36 -13.95
CA LEU A 256 -13.89 -16.08 -13.62
C LEU A 256 -14.69 -15.51 -14.80
N PHE A 257 -14.18 -15.65 -16.01
CA PHE A 257 -14.85 -15.17 -17.23
C PHE A 257 -16.13 -15.95 -17.52
N LYS A 258 -16.19 -17.24 -17.18
CA LYS A 258 -17.46 -18.02 -17.20
C LYS A 258 -18.52 -17.48 -16.23
N LEU A 259 -18.10 -16.81 -15.16
CA LEU A 259 -18.97 -16.19 -14.16
C LEU A 259 -19.27 -14.72 -14.48
N ALA A 260 -18.35 -14.02 -15.14
CA ALA A 260 -18.46 -12.60 -15.47
C ALA A 260 -18.11 -12.33 -16.94
N PRO A 261 -19.02 -12.60 -17.90
CA PRO A 261 -18.76 -12.43 -19.33
C PRO A 261 -18.39 -10.99 -19.74
N GLN A 262 -18.77 -9.99 -18.95
CA GLN A 262 -18.36 -8.61 -19.20
C GLN A 262 -16.87 -8.38 -18.93
N ALA A 263 -16.31 -9.04 -17.90
CA ALA A 263 -14.88 -9.02 -17.60
C ALA A 263 -14.08 -9.68 -18.74
N GLU A 264 -14.63 -10.75 -19.34
CA GLU A 264 -14.05 -11.42 -20.51
C GLU A 264 -13.93 -10.47 -21.72
N LYS A 265 -14.99 -9.72 -22.03
CA LYS A 265 -15.01 -8.79 -23.17
C LYS A 265 -13.93 -7.72 -23.11
N VAL A 266 -13.60 -7.24 -21.91
CA VAL A 266 -12.56 -6.23 -21.69
C VAL A 266 -11.21 -6.83 -21.33
N ASN A 267 -11.14 -8.17 -21.21
CA ASN A 267 -9.97 -8.92 -20.75
C ASN A 267 -9.34 -8.33 -19.47
N ALA A 268 -10.20 -7.93 -18.53
CA ALA A 268 -9.83 -7.31 -17.26
C ALA A 268 -10.80 -7.70 -16.16
N ILE A 269 -10.27 -7.89 -14.95
CA ILE A 269 -11.07 -8.16 -13.76
C ILE A 269 -11.22 -6.85 -13.01
N TRP A 270 -12.47 -6.46 -12.78
CA TRP A 270 -12.78 -5.27 -12.01
C TRP A 270 -12.61 -5.55 -10.53
N GLY A 271 -11.55 -5.02 -9.95
CA GLY A 271 -11.32 -5.08 -8.53
C GLY A 271 -9.94 -4.59 -8.19
N ASP A 272 -9.79 -4.00 -7.02
CA ASP A 272 -8.57 -3.41 -6.56
C ASP A 272 -8.00 -4.16 -5.34
N ASP A 273 -6.97 -3.58 -4.74
CA ASP A 273 -6.34 -4.13 -3.56
C ASP A 273 -7.24 -4.10 -2.32
N GLN A 274 -8.19 -3.16 -2.28
CA GLN A 274 -9.13 -2.99 -1.18
C GLN A 274 -10.16 -4.12 -1.14
N GLU A 275 -10.78 -4.43 -2.28
CA GLU A 275 -11.70 -5.57 -2.37
C GLU A 275 -10.96 -6.88 -2.14
N SER A 276 -9.75 -7.02 -2.67
CA SER A 276 -8.97 -8.25 -2.52
C SER A 276 -8.50 -8.47 -1.07
N MET A 277 -8.14 -7.41 -0.35
CA MET A 277 -7.84 -7.52 1.08
C MET A 277 -9.09 -7.88 1.87
N SER A 278 -10.23 -7.27 1.52
CA SER A 278 -11.53 -7.58 2.12
C SER A 278 -11.89 -9.05 1.91
N ASP A 279 -11.74 -9.58 0.68
CA ASP A 279 -11.94 -11.00 0.34
C ASP A 279 -11.19 -11.95 1.25
N THR A 280 -9.89 -11.71 1.42
CA THR A 280 -9.03 -12.58 2.21
C THR A 280 -9.33 -12.47 3.70
N LEU A 281 -9.59 -11.26 4.20
CA LEU A 281 -10.03 -11.05 5.57
C LEU A 281 -11.34 -11.80 5.85
N PHE A 282 -12.36 -11.67 4.99
CA PHE A 282 -13.61 -12.40 5.16
C PHE A 282 -13.43 -13.91 5.01
N SER A 283 -12.53 -14.35 4.12
CA SER A 283 -12.20 -15.76 4.00
C SER A 283 -11.65 -16.32 5.31
N CYS A 284 -10.72 -15.60 5.95
CA CYS A 284 -10.17 -15.94 7.25
C CYS A 284 -11.25 -15.92 8.34
N MET A 285 -12.06 -14.86 8.39
CA MET A 285 -13.12 -14.71 9.41
C MET A 285 -14.19 -15.79 9.30
N CYS A 286 -14.53 -16.22 8.08
CA CYS A 286 -15.53 -17.25 7.83
C CYS A 286 -14.96 -18.66 7.82
N ALA A 287 -13.64 -18.82 7.90
CA ALA A 287 -12.92 -20.09 7.73
C ALA A 287 -13.31 -20.83 6.43
N LYS A 288 -13.63 -20.07 5.37
CA LYS A 288 -14.06 -20.58 4.05
C LYS A 288 -13.67 -19.57 2.98
N PRO A 289 -13.21 -19.99 1.79
CA PRO A 289 -12.97 -19.06 0.69
C PRO A 289 -14.20 -18.19 0.39
N ARG A 290 -14.02 -16.88 0.43
CA ARG A 290 -14.97 -15.85 0.01
C ARG A 290 -14.34 -15.04 -1.11
N PHE A 291 -15.20 -14.54 -2.00
CA PHE A 291 -14.79 -13.83 -3.21
C PHE A 291 -15.64 -12.58 -3.39
N PHE A 292 -15.51 -11.62 -2.47
CA PHE A 292 -16.26 -10.36 -2.50
C PHE A 292 -15.90 -9.51 -3.74
N ILE A 293 -14.67 -9.58 -4.26
CA ILE A 293 -14.26 -8.95 -5.52
C ILE A 293 -15.10 -9.42 -6.72
N LEU A 294 -15.62 -10.65 -6.70
CA LEU A 294 -16.48 -11.14 -7.78
C LEU A 294 -17.84 -10.46 -7.80
N ALA A 295 -18.33 -10.02 -6.63
CA ALA A 295 -19.62 -9.35 -6.50
C ALA A 295 -19.69 -8.11 -7.40
N TYR A 296 -18.59 -7.37 -7.52
CA TYR A 296 -18.51 -6.20 -8.37
C TYR A 296 -18.47 -6.55 -9.87
N ASN A 297 -17.82 -7.67 -10.23
CA ASN A 297 -17.70 -8.15 -11.61
C ASN A 297 -19.01 -8.68 -12.19
N VAL A 298 -19.92 -9.16 -11.34
CA VAL A 298 -21.21 -9.75 -11.75
C VAL A 298 -22.42 -8.88 -11.44
N ARG A 299 -22.22 -7.65 -10.97
CA ARG A 299 -23.29 -6.79 -10.44
C ARG A 299 -24.47 -6.58 -11.41
N ASP A 300 -24.18 -6.54 -12.70
CA ASP A 300 -25.14 -6.30 -13.79
C ASP A 300 -25.53 -7.61 -14.53
N ASP A 301 -25.23 -8.78 -13.96
CA ASP A 301 -25.51 -10.10 -14.57
C ASP A 301 -26.42 -10.96 -13.65
N PRO A 302 -27.75 -10.95 -13.89
CA PRO A 302 -28.71 -11.73 -13.11
C PRO A 302 -28.46 -13.25 -13.16
N GLU A 303 -27.94 -13.78 -14.27
CA GLU A 303 -27.65 -15.21 -14.40
C GLU A 303 -26.40 -15.60 -13.60
N ALA A 304 -25.40 -14.72 -13.56
CA ALA A 304 -24.24 -14.90 -12.68
C ALA A 304 -24.64 -14.88 -11.21
N TRP A 305 -25.55 -13.97 -10.80
CA TRP A 305 -26.09 -13.97 -9.44
C TRP A 305 -26.78 -15.28 -9.08
N LYS A 306 -27.58 -15.81 -10.00
CA LYS A 306 -28.23 -17.12 -9.86
C LYS A 306 -27.21 -18.26 -9.71
N LYS A 307 -26.10 -18.25 -10.46
CA LYS A 307 -24.99 -19.22 -10.30
C LYS A 307 -24.29 -19.11 -8.94
N LEU A 308 -24.18 -17.90 -8.40
CA LEU A 308 -23.69 -17.65 -7.03
C LEU A 308 -24.75 -17.95 -5.95
N GLY A 309 -25.94 -18.37 -6.36
CA GLY A 309 -27.06 -18.64 -5.49
C GLY A 309 -27.69 -17.40 -4.87
N ALA A 310 -27.36 -16.19 -5.33
CA ALA A 310 -27.85 -14.93 -4.79
C ALA A 310 -28.83 -14.22 -5.74
N THR A 311 -29.61 -13.29 -5.21
CA THR A 311 -30.56 -12.45 -5.98
C THR A 311 -29.95 -11.13 -6.44
N GLY A 312 -28.77 -10.78 -5.94
CA GLY A 312 -28.05 -9.56 -6.26
C GLY A 312 -26.91 -9.30 -5.28
N PHE A 313 -26.26 -8.14 -5.42
CA PHE A 313 -25.11 -7.75 -4.60
C PHE A 313 -25.40 -7.78 -3.10
N GLY A 314 -26.48 -7.14 -2.65
CA GLY A 314 -26.82 -7.08 -1.22
C GLY A 314 -27.07 -8.45 -0.60
N ASP A 315 -27.78 -9.33 -1.31
CA ASP A 315 -28.04 -10.71 -0.86
C ASP A 315 -26.73 -11.54 -0.82
N TYR A 316 -25.88 -11.43 -1.85
CA TYR A 316 -24.59 -12.12 -1.85
C TYR A 316 -23.69 -11.64 -0.71
N VAL A 317 -23.54 -10.33 -0.56
CA VAL A 317 -22.75 -9.71 0.51
C VAL A 317 -23.30 -10.15 1.87
N GLY A 318 -24.62 -10.14 2.07
CA GLY A 318 -25.24 -10.64 3.30
C GLY A 318 -24.84 -12.08 3.64
N ARG A 319 -24.80 -12.97 2.63
CA ARG A 319 -24.46 -14.40 2.80
C ARG A 319 -22.97 -14.68 3.01
N ILE A 320 -22.10 -13.85 2.46
CA ILE A 320 -20.65 -13.99 2.66
C ILE A 320 -20.16 -13.21 3.88
N SER A 321 -20.92 -12.20 4.31
CA SER A 321 -20.59 -11.43 5.50
C SER A 321 -20.70 -12.36 6.70
N CYS A 322 -19.56 -12.57 7.36
CA CYS A 322 -19.57 -13.01 8.75
C CYS A 322 -19.76 -11.79 9.65
N ALA A 323 -20.69 -10.90 9.31
CA ALA A 323 -20.90 -9.61 9.98
C ALA A 323 -21.23 -9.79 11.47
N ASP A 324 -21.89 -10.89 11.85
CA ASP A 324 -22.10 -11.24 13.26
C ASP A 324 -20.77 -11.47 14.03
N ARG A 325 -19.67 -11.74 13.30
CA ARG A 325 -18.30 -11.85 13.83
C ARG A 325 -17.56 -10.51 13.80
N TRP A 326 -18.05 -9.50 13.08
CA TRP A 326 -17.60 -8.11 13.20
C TRP A 326 -18.14 -7.56 14.52
N LYS A 327 -17.30 -7.57 15.55
CA LYS A 327 -17.59 -6.85 16.78
C LYS A 327 -17.08 -5.45 16.61
N THR A 328 -17.99 -4.54 16.26
CA THR A 328 -17.74 -3.12 16.44
C THR A 328 -17.68 -2.88 17.95
N GLU A 329 -16.47 -2.80 18.51
CA GLU A 329 -16.31 -2.21 19.83
C GLU A 329 -16.63 -0.72 19.66
N GLY A 330 -17.89 -0.35 19.94
CA GLY A 330 -18.29 1.05 19.99
C GLY A 330 -17.42 1.79 21.00
N ALA A 331 -17.10 3.06 20.73
CA ALA A 331 -16.23 3.91 21.54
C ALA A 331 -16.69 4.10 23.01
N HIS A 332 -17.83 3.53 23.40
CA HIS A 332 -18.46 3.68 24.71
C HIS A 332 -18.43 2.43 25.61
N GLY A 333 -17.59 1.43 25.33
CA GLY A 333 -17.31 0.37 26.31
C GLY A 333 -18.51 -0.52 26.70
N GLU A 334 -19.63 -0.43 25.98
CA GLU A 334 -20.71 -1.39 26.10
C GLU A 334 -20.24 -2.73 25.51
N ARG A 335 -19.96 -3.67 26.43
CA ARG A 335 -19.63 -5.06 26.09
C ARG A 335 -20.84 -5.74 25.47
N MET A 336 -21.01 -5.64 24.16
CA MET A 336 -21.87 -6.57 23.43
C MET A 336 -21.07 -7.79 23.03
N GLY A 337 -21.23 -8.85 23.84
CA GLY A 337 -20.84 -10.24 23.60
C GLY A 337 -19.40 -10.44 23.14
N VAL A 338 -18.54 -11.02 23.95
CA VAL A 338 -17.12 -11.23 23.62
C VAL A 338 -16.93 -12.55 22.86
N CYS A 339 -16.27 -12.52 21.68
CA CYS A 339 -15.69 -13.74 21.09
C CYS A 339 -14.18 -13.59 21.25
N MET A 340 -13.72 -13.78 22.48
CA MET A 340 -12.32 -13.94 22.80
C MET A 340 -11.95 -15.36 22.39
N ARG A 341 -11.38 -15.53 21.19
CA ARG A 341 -10.36 -16.54 20.82
C ARG A 341 -10.33 -16.72 19.30
N VAL A 342 -9.30 -16.18 18.66
CA VAL A 342 -8.88 -16.57 17.30
C VAL A 342 -8.07 -17.89 17.35
N THR A 343 -7.82 -18.45 18.53
CA THR A 343 -7.09 -19.71 18.70
C THR A 343 -7.88 -20.96 18.30
N GLU A 344 -9.17 -20.86 17.98
CA GLU A 344 -10.01 -22.01 17.60
C GLU A 344 -10.22 -22.14 16.08
N CYS A 345 -9.71 -21.21 15.26
CA CYS A 345 -9.74 -21.30 13.80
C CYS A 345 -8.52 -22.02 13.19
N VAL A 346 -7.83 -22.88 13.94
CA VAL A 346 -6.73 -23.73 13.45
C VAL A 346 -7.19 -25.18 13.22
N PRO A 347 -8.10 -25.43 12.24
CA PRO A 347 -8.01 -26.70 11.52
C PRO A 347 -7.93 -26.60 9.99
N CYS A 348 -7.80 -25.42 9.38
CA CYS A 348 -7.80 -25.32 7.90
C CYS A 348 -6.43 -25.39 7.20
N LEU A 349 -5.29 -25.36 7.91
CA LEU A 349 -3.96 -25.33 7.28
C LEU A 349 -3.15 -26.64 7.38
N ARG A 350 -3.74 -27.75 7.85
CA ARG A 350 -3.04 -29.06 7.95
C ARG A 350 -3.45 -30.13 6.94
N THR A 351 -4.43 -29.89 6.05
CA THR A 351 -4.97 -30.94 5.16
C THR A 351 -4.54 -30.87 3.70
N HIS A 352 -3.57 -30.03 3.32
CA HIS A 352 -3.06 -29.98 1.94
C HIS A 352 -1.55 -30.26 1.81
N SER A 353 -1.05 -31.26 2.54
CA SER A 353 0.20 -31.95 2.19
C SER A 353 -0.13 -33.28 1.51
N ARG A 354 -0.56 -33.21 0.25
CA ARG A 354 -0.55 -34.26 -0.78
C ARG A 354 -1.20 -33.72 -2.05
N ILE A 355 -0.43 -32.94 -2.81
CA ILE A 355 -0.40 -32.93 -4.27
C ILE A 355 1.07 -32.96 -4.65
#